data_AF-A0A4Z2GI40-F1
#
_entry.id   AF-A0A4Z2GI40-F1
#
_cell.length_a   1.000
_cell.length_b   1.000
_cell.length_c   1.000
_cell.angle_alpha   90.00
_cell.angle_beta   90.00
_cell.angle_gamma   90.00
#
_symmetry.space_group_name_H-M   'P 1'
#
loop_
_entity.id
_entity.type
_entity.pdbx_description
1 polymer ?
#
loop_
_entity_poly.entity_id
_entity_poly.type
_entity_poly.pdbx_seq_one_letter_code
_entity_poly.pdbx_strand_id
1 'polypeptide(L)'
;MEASFDTEESFDDPSCLSPQPPGCVSPARRQIREVKETKTTINGVTFPLPGEGPEQQLLKPKEWSYCDYFWTDKKDPQGSPSVAGFEVLLQKQLKGKQMQKEMSEFIHER
;
A
#
# COMPACT_ATOMS: atom_id res chain seq x y z
N MET A 1 -54.61 -5.10 39.95
CA MET A 1 -54.72 -4.31 38.73
C MET A 1 -54.46 -5.27 37.58
N GLU A 2 -55.52 -5.58 36.85
CA GLU A 2 -55.52 -6.43 35.66
C GLU A 2 -54.57 -5.89 34.60
N ALA A 3 -53.93 -6.79 33.85
CA ALA A 3 -54.09 -6.88 32.39
C ALA A 3 -53.29 -8.07 31.87
N SER A 4 -54.05 -9.08 31.44
CA SER A 4 -53.62 -10.16 30.56
C SER A 4 -53.24 -9.61 29.18
N PHE A 5 -52.26 -10.22 28.50
CA PHE A 5 -52.40 -10.48 27.07
C PHE A 5 -51.55 -11.68 26.67
N ASP A 6 -52.27 -12.77 26.43
CA ASP A 6 -51.89 -13.94 25.65
C ASP A 6 -51.95 -13.57 24.17
N THR A 7 -51.09 -14.12 23.30
CA THR A 7 -51.39 -14.58 21.93
C THR A 7 -50.09 -15.00 21.25
N GLU A 8 -49.91 -16.30 21.12
CA GLU A 8 -49.01 -16.95 20.18
C GLU A 8 -49.44 -16.72 18.72
N GLU A 9 -48.50 -17.00 17.79
CA GLU A 9 -48.75 -17.45 16.42
C GLU A 9 -49.15 -16.40 15.36
N SER A 10 -48.25 -16.15 14.39
CA SER A 10 -48.55 -16.46 12.99
C SER A 10 -47.30 -16.33 12.11
N PHE A 11 -47.02 -17.45 11.44
CA PHE A 11 -45.96 -17.73 10.50
C PHE A 11 -46.50 -17.45 9.08
N ASP A 12 -45.65 -16.84 8.23
CA ASP A 12 -45.82 -16.59 6.78
C ASP A 12 -47.05 -15.77 6.29
N ASP A 13 -46.80 -14.57 5.74
CA ASP A 13 -47.61 -14.05 4.61
C ASP A 13 -46.71 -13.57 3.44
N PRO A 14 -46.92 -14.11 2.23
CA PRO A 14 -46.04 -13.96 1.09
C PRO A 14 -46.46 -12.77 0.22
N SER A 15 -45.77 -11.64 0.34
CA SER A 15 -45.87 -10.55 -0.64
C SER A 15 -44.59 -10.42 -1.45
N CYS A 16 -44.37 -11.48 -2.25
CA CYS A 16 -43.69 -11.39 -3.53
C CYS A 16 -44.51 -10.47 -4.46
N LEU A 17 -43.81 -9.72 -5.32
CA LEU A 17 -44.32 -9.01 -6.50
C LEU A 17 -44.87 -7.58 -6.28
N SER A 18 -43.97 -6.65 -5.94
CA SER A 18 -44.13 -5.26 -6.41
C SER A 18 -43.30 -5.07 -7.69
N PRO A 19 -43.89 -4.62 -8.82
CA PRO A 19 -43.15 -4.40 -10.06
C PRO A 19 -42.13 -3.28 -9.90
N GLN A 20 -40.84 -3.57 -10.08
CA GLN A 20 -39.82 -2.52 -10.20
C GLN A 20 -40.09 -1.64 -11.42
N PRO A 21 -39.92 -0.31 -11.34
CA PRO A 21 -39.99 0.56 -12.51
C PRO A 21 -38.87 0.23 -13.51
N PRO A 22 -39.10 0.36 -14.82
CA PRO A 22 -38.10 0.04 -15.85
C PRO A 22 -37.04 1.14 -15.86
N GLY A 23 -36.04 0.99 -15.01
CA GLY A 23 -34.98 1.99 -14.87
C GLY A 23 -33.78 1.56 -14.03
N CYS A 24 -33.77 0.34 -13.47
CA CYS A 24 -32.58 -0.19 -12.81
C CYS A 24 -31.60 -0.75 -13.85
N VAL A 25 -31.03 0.15 -14.65
CA VAL A 25 -29.74 -0.13 -15.28
C VAL A 25 -28.69 0.01 -14.18
N SER A 26 -27.98 -1.08 -13.90
CA SER A 26 -26.83 -1.15 -13.01
C SER A 26 -25.97 0.12 -13.08
N PRO A 27 -25.39 0.63 -11.99
CA PRO A 27 -24.43 1.74 -12.04
C PRO A 27 -23.07 1.31 -12.65
N ALA A 28 -23.09 0.34 -13.57
CA ALA A 28 -21.95 -0.15 -14.32
C ALA A 28 -21.71 0.63 -15.64
N ARG A 29 -22.46 1.70 -15.95
CA ARG A 29 -22.32 2.34 -17.27
C ARG A 29 -22.75 3.80 -17.38
N ARG A 30 -22.24 4.70 -16.53
CA ARG A 30 -22.30 6.17 -16.74
C ARG A 30 -21.43 6.95 -15.76
N GLN A 31 -20.12 6.74 -15.80
CA GLN A 31 -19.11 7.75 -15.46
C GLN A 31 -17.74 7.29 -16.01
N ILE A 32 -17.63 7.24 -17.34
CA ILE A 32 -16.33 7.43 -18.01
C ILE A 32 -16.12 8.95 -18.04
N ARG A 33 -16.05 9.59 -16.87
CA ARG A 33 -15.16 10.74 -16.73
C ARG A 33 -13.82 10.09 -16.46
N GLU A 34 -12.80 10.43 -17.22
CA GLU A 34 -11.43 9.98 -17.00
C GLU A 34 -11.16 9.98 -15.49
N VAL A 35 -11.20 8.80 -14.86
CA VAL A 35 -10.63 8.64 -13.53
C VAL A 35 -9.16 8.75 -13.81
N LYS A 36 -8.64 9.98 -13.77
CA LYS A 36 -7.23 10.27 -13.89
C LYS A 36 -6.56 9.41 -12.84
N GLU A 37 -5.91 8.34 -13.27
CA GLU A 37 -5.19 7.45 -12.37
C GLU A 37 -4.13 8.31 -11.69
N THR A 38 -4.23 8.49 -10.37
CA THR A 38 -3.38 9.44 -9.63
C THR A 38 -2.20 8.79 -8.92
N LYS A 39 -2.06 7.48 -9.10
CA LYS A 39 -1.08 6.64 -8.42
C LYS A 39 -0.50 5.62 -9.41
N THR A 40 0.73 5.21 -9.17
CA THR A 40 1.42 4.15 -9.90
C THR A 40 1.85 3.07 -8.93
N THR A 41 1.72 1.79 -9.31
CA THR A 41 2.16 0.67 -8.49
C THR A 41 3.39 0.02 -9.13
N ILE A 42 4.48 -0.04 -8.39
CA ILE A 42 5.77 -0.58 -8.82
C ILE A 42 6.18 -1.66 -7.83
N ASN A 43 6.42 -2.88 -8.32
CA ASN A 43 6.91 -4.02 -7.52
C ASN A 43 6.11 -4.25 -6.21
N GLY A 44 4.79 -4.03 -6.24
CA GLY A 44 3.90 -4.22 -5.08
C GLY A 44 3.79 -3.03 -4.13
N VAL A 45 4.46 -1.90 -4.42
CA VAL A 45 4.36 -0.65 -3.65
C VAL A 45 3.69 0.44 -4.50
N THR A 46 2.72 1.15 -3.93
CA THR A 46 1.97 2.20 -4.62
C THR A 46 2.51 3.60 -4.28
N PHE A 47 2.87 4.36 -5.30
CA PHE A 47 3.40 5.72 -5.23
C PHE A 47 2.41 6.72 -5.86
N PRO A 48 2.37 7.99 -5.41
CA PRO A 48 1.65 9.04 -6.13
C PRO A 48 2.28 9.32 -7.51
N LEU A 49 1.49 9.76 -8.49
CA LEU A 49 2.04 10.22 -9.76
C LEU A 49 2.80 11.55 -9.60
N PRO A 50 3.87 11.78 -10.39
CA PRO A 50 4.59 13.06 -10.38
C PRO A 50 3.67 14.22 -10.77
N GLY A 51 3.67 15.29 -9.98
CA GLY A 51 2.91 16.51 -10.27
C GLY A 51 1.43 16.47 -9.83
N GLU A 52 0.99 15.41 -9.16
CA GLU A 52 -0.33 15.35 -8.56
C GLU A 52 -0.28 15.40 -7.03
N GLY A 53 -1.00 16.37 -6.47
CA GLY A 53 -1.10 16.55 -5.02
C GLY A 53 -0.05 17.52 -4.44
N PRO A 54 -0.12 17.77 -3.13
CA PRO A 54 0.87 18.59 -2.44
C PRO A 54 2.24 17.90 -2.44
N GLU A 55 3.30 18.70 -2.40
CA GLU A 55 4.66 18.17 -2.26
C GLU A 55 4.79 17.34 -0.98
N GLN A 56 5.25 16.11 -1.11
CA GLN A 56 5.41 15.20 0.03
C GLN A 56 6.58 15.68 0.90
N GLN A 57 6.29 16.00 2.17
CA GLN A 57 7.32 16.31 3.16
C GLN A 57 8.06 15.04 3.57
N LEU A 58 9.39 15.14 3.70
CA LEU A 58 10.22 14.06 4.24
C LEU A 58 9.90 13.81 5.71
N LEU A 59 10.04 12.56 6.16
CA LEU A 59 9.90 12.17 7.56
C LEU A 59 10.96 12.86 8.42
N LYS A 60 12.18 13.01 7.88
CA LYS A 60 13.27 13.76 8.52
C LYS A 60 13.85 14.83 7.59
N PRO A 61 13.23 16.02 7.49
CA PRO A 61 13.57 17.03 6.48
C PRO A 61 15.01 17.57 6.47
N LYS A 62 15.75 17.40 7.57
CA LYS A 62 17.12 17.90 7.73
C LYS A 62 18.18 16.80 7.69
N GLU A 63 17.77 15.55 7.45
CA GLU A 63 18.64 14.39 7.50
C GLU A 63 18.54 13.58 6.21
N TRP A 64 19.66 13.01 5.78
CA TRP A 64 19.67 11.97 4.76
C TRP A 64 19.32 10.63 5.40
N SER A 65 18.03 10.48 5.71
CA SER A 65 17.51 9.37 6.50
C SER A 65 17.21 8.13 5.65
N TYR A 66 17.58 6.95 6.13
CA TYR A 66 17.24 5.69 5.45
C TYR A 66 15.72 5.50 5.27
N CYS A 67 14.90 6.04 6.18
CA CYS A 67 13.45 5.95 6.11
C CYS A 67 12.82 6.82 5.00
N ASP A 68 13.58 7.74 4.41
CA ASP A 68 13.08 8.66 3.38
C ASP A 68 13.47 8.22 1.96
N TYR A 69 14.65 7.63 1.80
CA TYR A 69 15.26 7.46 0.47
C TYR A 69 15.31 6.02 -0.08
N PHE A 70 14.87 5.01 0.68
CA PHE A 70 15.04 3.59 0.32
C PHE A 70 13.71 2.85 0.06
N TRP A 71 12.69 3.56 -0.41
CA TRP A 71 11.38 2.96 -0.73
C TRP A 71 11.32 2.29 -2.10
N THR A 72 12.03 2.82 -3.08
CA THR A 72 12.03 2.29 -4.44
C THR A 72 13.10 1.22 -4.62
N ASP A 73 12.77 0.17 -5.37
CA ASP A 73 13.76 -0.85 -5.73
C ASP A 73 14.83 -0.25 -6.65
N LYS A 74 16.09 -0.60 -6.37
CA LYS A 74 17.22 -0.24 -7.19
C LYS A 74 17.23 -1.15 -8.43
N LYS A 75 17.14 -0.55 -9.61
CA LYS A 75 17.38 -1.26 -10.87
C LYS A 75 18.85 -1.16 -11.24
N ASP A 76 19.46 -2.30 -11.55
CA ASP A 76 20.83 -2.30 -12.05
C ASP A 76 20.86 -1.91 -13.53
N PRO A 77 21.77 -1.01 -13.95
CA PRO A 77 21.92 -0.63 -15.35
C PRO A 77 22.27 -1.80 -16.28
N GLN A 78 22.82 -2.89 -15.72
CA GLN A 78 23.23 -4.08 -16.48
C GLN A 78 22.12 -5.13 -16.63
N GLY A 79 20.89 -4.83 -16.19
CA GLY A 79 19.73 -5.71 -16.39
C GLY A 79 19.61 -6.86 -15.39
N SER A 80 20.37 -6.85 -14.29
CA SER A 80 20.13 -7.76 -13.15
C SER A 80 18.76 -7.49 -12.51
N PRO A 81 18.20 -8.47 -11.77
CA PRO A 81 16.95 -8.30 -11.05
C PRO A 81 16.99 -7.08 -10.14
N SER A 82 15.88 -6.35 -10.05
CA SER A 82 15.77 -5.20 -9.16
C SER A 82 15.96 -5.62 -7.71
N VAL A 83 16.79 -4.87 -6.99
CA VAL A 83 17.12 -5.11 -5.59
C VAL A 83 16.30 -4.17 -4.72
N ALA A 84 15.61 -4.71 -3.72
CA ALA A 84 14.81 -3.90 -2.80
C ALA A 84 15.67 -2.82 -2.11
N GLY A 85 15.11 -1.63 -1.88
CA GLY A 85 15.84 -0.55 -1.22
C GLY A 85 16.38 -0.96 0.16
N PHE A 86 15.62 -1.74 0.93
CA PHE A 86 16.08 -2.28 2.21
C PHE A 86 17.28 -3.23 2.08
N GLU A 87 17.33 -4.03 1.01
CA GLU A 87 18.44 -4.96 0.77
C GLU A 87 19.76 -4.20 0.56
N VAL A 88 19.72 -3.00 -0.04
CA VAL A 88 20.88 -2.11 -0.15
C VAL A 88 21.40 -1.70 1.23
N LEU A 89 20.50 -1.40 2.18
CA LEU A 89 20.86 -1.05 3.56
C LEU A 89 21.48 -2.25 4.29
N LEU A 90 20.91 -3.44 4.11
CA LEU A 90 21.44 -4.67 4.68
C LEU A 90 22.86 -4.97 4.16
N GLN A 91 23.06 -4.89 2.85
CA GLN A 91 24.38 -5.07 2.24
C GLN A 91 25.40 -4.06 2.76
N LYS A 92 25.00 -2.79 2.94
CA LYS A 92 25.87 -1.76 3.55
C LYS A 92 26.27 -2.13 4.97
N GLN A 93 25.34 -2.66 5.78
CA GLN A 93 25.62 -3.10 7.14
C GLN A 93 26.61 -4.28 7.17
N LEU A 94 26.41 -5.28 6.31
CA LEU A 94 27.29 -6.43 6.19
C LEU A 94 28.71 -6.01 5.75
N LYS A 95 28.81 -5.12 4.77
CA LYS A 95 30.09 -4.56 4.34
C LYS A 95 30.80 -3.81 5.48
N GLY A 96 30.06 -3.04 6.28
CA GLY A 96 30.62 -2.37 7.46
C GLY A 96 31.24 -3.34 8.45
N LYS A 97 30.57 -4.47 8.72
CA LYS A 97 31.11 -5.54 9.57
C LYS A 97 32.36 -6.19 8.97
N GLN A 98 32.35 -6.48 7.67
CA GLN A 98 33.50 -7.05 6.97
C GLN A 98 34.71 -6.10 7.06
N MET A 99 34.51 -4.81 6.84
CA MET A 99 35.58 -3.81 6.97
C MET A 99 36.11 -3.70 8.39
N GLN A 100 35.25 -3.75 9.42
CA GLN A 100 35.70 -3.75 10.82
C GLN A 100 36.59 -4.95 11.12
N LYS A 101 36.24 -6.14 10.60
CA LYS A 101 37.03 -7.36 10.73
C LYS A 101 38.40 -7.20 10.05
N GLU A 102 38.41 -6.83 8.78
CA GLU A 102 39.65 -6.64 8.00
C GLU A 102 40.57 -5.60 8.63
N MET A 103 40.01 -4.51 9.16
CA MET A 103 40.79 -3.48 9.86
C MET A 103 41.42 -4.04 11.14
N SER A 104 40.69 -4.87 11.90
CA SER A 104 41.23 -5.51 13.10
C SER A 104 42.35 -6.50 12.76
N GLU A 105 42.20 -7.29 11.70
CA GLU A 105 43.21 -8.23 11.22
C GLU A 105 44.47 -7.48 10.77
N PHE A 106 44.30 -6.38 10.02
CA PHE A 106 45.41 -5.55 9.57
C PHE A 106 46.23 -4.96 10.73
N ILE A 107 45.58 -4.51 11.80
CA ILE A 107 46.28 -3.98 12.98
C ILE A 107 46.96 -5.09 13.78
N HIS A 108 46.37 -6.30 13.84
CA HIS A 108 46.96 -7.43 14.56
C HIS A 108 48.24 -7.97 13.91
N GLU A 109 48.35 -7.89 12.58
CA GLU A 109 49.54 -8.32 11.83
C GLU A 109 50.74 -7.35 11.90
N ARG A 110 50.56 -6.14 12.43
CA ARG A 110 51.58 -5.07 12.49
C ARG A 110 52.23 -4.97 13.87
#